data_AF-A0A0W0FT65-F1
#
_entry.id   AF-A0A0W0FT65-F1
#
_cell.length_a   1.000
_cell.length_b   1.000
_cell.length_c   1.000
_cell.angle_alpha   90.00
_cell.angle_beta   90.00
_cell.angle_gamma   90.00
#
_symmetry.space_group_name_H-M   'P 1'
#
loop_
_entity.id
_entity.type
_entity.pdbx_description
1 polymer ?
#
loop_
_entity_poly.entity_id
_entity_poly.type
_entity_poly.pdbx_seq_one_letter_code
_entity_poly.pdbx_strand_id
1 'polypeptide(L)'
;MVDESARLLTTQQQLEAEADGKITFFGLSVNETIRTCIINGMMKRADKLKSDFKVPDKRFWYIKLFALTEIRDFEGLDAFSKSKRSPIGYEPFVRHLVEKKHVKEAIPYVARCDPPKRADLYVECDEWRLAGKECKERGDKAKLQYVSTVSIAELV
;
A
#
# COMPACT_ATOMS: atom_id res chain seq x y z
N MET A 1 2.94 6.25 -29.86
CA MET A 1 2.58 7.35 -28.93
C MET A 1 1.17 7.86 -29.18
N VAL A 2 0.81 8.32 -30.38
CA VAL A 2 -0.57 8.82 -30.67
C VAL A 2 -1.64 7.72 -30.50
N ASP A 3 -1.35 6.50 -30.96
CA ASP A 3 -2.28 5.36 -30.91
C ASP A 3 -2.66 4.94 -29.48
N GLU A 4 -1.69 4.91 -28.57
CA GLU A 4 -1.91 4.51 -27.17
C GLU A 4 -2.68 5.57 -26.39
N SER A 5 -2.44 6.85 -26.66
CA SER A 5 -3.21 7.95 -26.08
C SER A 5 -4.66 7.94 -26.57
N ALA A 6 -4.89 7.74 -27.87
CA ALA A 6 -6.23 7.60 -28.43
C ALA A 6 -6.97 6.40 -27.81
N ARG A 7 -6.30 5.25 -27.68
CA ARG A 7 -6.85 4.04 -27.04
C ARG A 7 -7.22 4.28 -25.58
N LEU A 8 -6.42 5.05 -24.83
CA LEU A 8 -6.75 5.42 -23.45
C LEU A 8 -8.02 6.26 -23.38
N LEU A 9 -8.13 7.29 -24.21
CA LEU A 9 -9.33 8.14 -24.24
C LEU A 9 -10.59 7.35 -24.57
N THR A 10 -10.53 6.45 -25.57
CA THR A 10 -11.66 5.55 -25.88
C THR A 10 -12.01 4.64 -24.69
N THR A 11 -11.01 4.13 -23.98
CA THR A 11 -11.22 3.29 -22.79
C THR A 11 -11.87 4.09 -21.66
N GLN A 12 -11.45 5.34 -21.45
CA GLN A 12 -12.01 6.23 -20.44
C GLN A 12 -13.47 6.55 -20.73
N GLN A 13 -13.83 6.84 -21.98
CA GLN A 13 -15.23 7.05 -22.38
C GLN A 13 -16.11 5.82 -22.09
N GLN A 14 -15.60 4.61 -22.32
CA GLN A 14 -16.32 3.38 -21.97
C GLN A 14 -16.52 3.25 -20.45
N LEU A 15 -15.49 3.57 -19.66
CA LEU A 15 -15.58 3.55 -18.20
C LEU A 15 -16.58 4.59 -17.67
N GLU A 16 -16.64 5.78 -18.26
CA GLU A 16 -17.63 6.80 -17.91
C GLU A 16 -19.05 6.32 -18.22
N ALA A 17 -19.26 5.70 -19.39
CA ALA A 17 -20.56 5.13 -19.76
C ALA A 17 -20.98 3.99 -18.81
N GLU A 18 -20.05 3.10 -18.43
CA GLU A 18 -20.29 2.03 -17.45
C GLU A 18 -20.59 2.55 -16.04
N ALA A 19 -20.14 3.76 -15.72
CA ALA A 19 -20.37 4.44 -14.46
C ALA A 19 -21.62 5.34 -14.47
N ASP A 20 -22.49 5.23 -15.48
CA ASP A 20 -23.63 6.13 -15.72
C ASP A 20 -23.24 7.63 -15.77
N GLY A 21 -22.00 7.94 -16.19
CA GLY A 21 -21.46 9.30 -16.18
C GLY A 21 -21.19 9.89 -14.79
N LYS A 22 -21.30 9.10 -13.71
CA LYS A 22 -21.10 9.58 -12.33
C LYS A 22 -19.63 9.75 -11.96
N ILE A 23 -18.73 9.12 -12.69
CA ILE A 23 -17.29 9.13 -12.46
C ILE A 23 -16.61 9.70 -13.70
N THR A 24 -15.79 10.74 -13.53
CA THR A 24 -15.00 11.34 -14.61
C THR A 24 -13.69 10.59 -14.80
N PHE A 25 -13.43 10.12 -16.01
CA PHE A 25 -12.18 9.47 -16.40
C PHE A 25 -11.46 10.19 -17.53
N PHE A 26 -12.17 10.94 -18.38
CA PHE A 26 -11.61 11.50 -19.60
C PHE A 26 -10.44 12.46 -19.31
N GLY A 27 -9.31 12.22 -19.98
CA GLY A 27 -8.11 13.04 -19.88
C GLY A 27 -7.20 12.69 -18.69
N LEU A 28 -7.58 11.75 -17.83
CA LEU A 28 -6.70 11.24 -16.78
C LEU A 28 -5.50 10.49 -17.36
N SER A 29 -4.38 10.45 -16.65
CA SER A 29 -3.31 9.52 -16.98
C SER A 29 -3.74 8.06 -16.77
N VAL A 30 -3.01 7.09 -17.32
CA VAL A 30 -3.26 5.66 -17.06
C VAL A 30 -3.26 5.37 -15.55
N ASN A 31 -2.32 5.97 -14.81
CA ASN A 31 -2.20 5.76 -13.36
C ASN A 31 -3.42 6.29 -12.61
N GLU A 32 -3.85 7.51 -12.94
CA GLU A 32 -5.02 8.14 -12.33
C GLU A 32 -6.32 7.42 -12.73
N THR A 33 -6.41 6.92 -13.96
CA THR A 33 -7.54 6.08 -14.41
C THR A 33 -7.64 4.82 -13.57
N ILE A 34 -6.52 4.10 -13.38
CA ILE A 34 -6.45 2.90 -12.53
C ILE A 34 -6.84 3.22 -11.09
N ARG A 35 -6.27 4.30 -10.52
CA ARG A 35 -6.61 4.75 -9.16
C ARG A 35 -8.10 5.03 -9.05
N THR A 36 -8.66 5.76 -10.02
CA THR A 36 -10.08 6.14 -10.06
C THR A 36 -10.99 4.90 -10.16
N CYS A 37 -10.59 3.88 -10.93
CA CYS A 37 -11.31 2.60 -10.91
C CYS A 37 -11.30 1.96 -9.52
N ILE A 38 -10.16 1.93 -8.83
CA ILE A 38 -10.05 1.29 -7.51
C ILE A 38 -10.91 2.00 -6.46
N ILE A 39 -10.80 3.33 -6.35
CA ILE A 39 -11.54 4.10 -5.34
C ILE A 39 -13.07 4.03 -5.54
N ASN A 40 -13.52 3.69 -6.75
CA ASN A 40 -14.93 3.52 -7.10
C ASN A 40 -15.35 2.04 -7.20
N GLY A 41 -14.57 1.11 -6.63
CA GLY A 41 -14.94 -0.32 -6.56
C GLY A 41 -14.85 -1.09 -7.89
N MET A 42 -14.31 -0.49 -8.96
CA MET A 42 -14.18 -1.08 -10.29
C MET A 42 -12.89 -1.92 -10.42
N MET A 43 -12.64 -2.83 -9.47
CA MET A 43 -11.37 -3.57 -9.33
C MET A 43 -10.98 -4.37 -10.59
N LYS A 44 -11.95 -5.04 -11.21
CA LYS A 44 -11.73 -5.80 -12.45
C LYS A 44 -11.25 -4.90 -13.60
N ARG A 45 -11.73 -3.65 -13.67
CA ARG A 45 -11.32 -2.67 -14.69
C ARG A 45 -9.91 -2.16 -14.43
N ALA A 46 -9.56 -1.93 -13.15
CA ALA A 46 -8.19 -1.58 -12.77
C ALA A 46 -7.17 -2.66 -13.18
N ASP A 47 -7.47 -3.94 -12.94
CA ASP A 47 -6.59 -5.06 -13.33
C ASP A 47 -6.49 -5.23 -14.86
N LYS A 48 -7.59 -4.96 -15.58
CA LYS A 48 -7.60 -4.94 -17.06
C LYS A 48 -6.73 -3.81 -17.62
N LEU A 49 -6.90 -2.58 -17.12
CA LEU A 49 -6.08 -1.41 -17.51
C LEU A 49 -4.58 -1.67 -17.30
N LYS A 50 -4.22 -2.29 -16.17
CA LYS A 50 -2.84 -2.70 -15.92
C LYS A 50 -2.28 -3.57 -17.06
N SER A 51 -3.07 -4.54 -17.51
CA SER A 51 -2.67 -5.50 -18.54
C SER A 51 -2.62 -4.85 -19.92
N ASP A 52 -3.67 -4.12 -20.30
CA ASP A 52 -3.84 -3.50 -21.62
C ASP A 52 -2.77 -2.42 -21.89
N PHE A 53 -2.41 -1.64 -20.86
CA PHE A 53 -1.39 -0.59 -20.92
C PHE A 53 -0.03 -1.05 -20.39
N LYS A 54 0.16 -2.36 -20.14
CA LYS A 54 1.42 -2.96 -19.72
C LYS A 54 2.07 -2.22 -18.54
N VAL A 55 1.25 -1.82 -17.57
CA VAL A 55 1.71 -1.05 -16.41
C VAL A 55 2.66 -1.91 -15.58
N PRO A 56 3.90 -1.43 -15.32
CA PRO A 56 4.87 -2.19 -14.55
C PRO A 56 4.33 -2.59 -13.17
N ASP A 57 4.63 -3.81 -12.74
CA ASP A 57 4.03 -4.38 -11.53
C ASP A 57 4.32 -3.52 -10.29
N LYS A 58 5.56 -3.04 -10.11
CA LYS A 58 5.90 -2.10 -9.03
C LYS A 58 5.00 -0.85 -9.02
N ARG A 59 4.72 -0.26 -10.18
CA ARG A 59 3.89 0.94 -10.30
C ARG A 59 2.44 0.63 -9.91
N PHE A 60 1.90 -0.46 -10.43
CA PHE A 60 0.54 -0.90 -10.11
C PHE A 60 0.36 -1.16 -8.61
N TRP A 61 1.37 -1.76 -7.96
CA TRP A 61 1.33 -2.03 -6.53
C TRP A 61 1.27 -0.77 -5.68
N TYR A 62 2.04 0.28 -6.02
CA TYR A 62 1.92 1.57 -5.35
C TYR A 62 0.55 2.21 -5.55
N ILE A 63 0.02 2.19 -6.79
CA ILE A 63 -1.32 2.74 -7.07
C ILE A 63 -2.38 2.04 -6.21
N LYS A 64 -2.34 0.71 -6.14
CA LYS A 64 -3.32 -0.09 -5.39
C LYS A 64 -3.17 0.07 -3.88
N LEU A 65 -1.94 0.13 -3.35
CA LEU A 65 -1.68 0.46 -1.94
C LEU A 65 -2.31 1.81 -1.55
N PHE A 66 -2.02 2.86 -2.32
CA PHE A 66 -2.50 4.21 -2.00
C PHE A 66 -4.02 4.32 -2.15
N ALA A 67 -4.57 3.77 -3.23
CA ALA A 67 -6.01 3.82 -3.49
C ALA A 67 -6.82 3.03 -2.45
N LEU A 68 -6.40 1.82 -2.08
CA LEU A 68 -7.08 1.02 -1.06
C LEU A 68 -6.99 1.65 0.33
N THR A 69 -5.85 2.26 0.66
CA THR A 69 -5.68 3.00 1.91
C THR A 69 -6.62 4.21 1.98
N GLU A 70 -6.77 4.93 0.88
CA GLU A 70 -7.64 6.12 0.79
C GLU A 70 -9.11 5.79 1.03
N ILE A 71 -9.62 4.71 0.45
CA ILE A 71 -11.00 4.25 0.70
C ILE A 71 -11.13 3.40 1.96
N ARG A 72 -10.04 3.21 2.71
CA ARG A 72 -9.97 2.40 3.93
C ARG A 72 -10.41 0.96 3.73
N ASP A 73 -10.20 0.41 2.54
CA ASP A 73 -10.43 -1.00 2.23
C ASP A 73 -9.21 -1.83 2.68
N PHE A 74 -9.05 -1.95 4.00
CA PHE A 74 -7.93 -2.66 4.61
C PHE A 74 -8.05 -4.18 4.41
N GLU A 75 -9.27 -4.71 4.30
CA GLU A 75 -9.52 -6.11 3.94
C GLU A 75 -9.02 -6.39 2.51
N GLY A 76 -9.39 -5.53 1.56
CA GLY A 76 -8.89 -5.58 0.19
C GLY A 76 -7.38 -5.38 0.11
N LEU A 77 -6.80 -4.53 0.97
CA LEU A 77 -5.34 -4.33 1.05
C LEU A 77 -4.63 -5.58 1.56
N ASP A 78 -5.15 -6.24 2.58
CA ASP A 78 -4.60 -7.48 3.12
C ASP A 78 -4.69 -8.61 2.07
N ALA A 79 -5.86 -8.79 1.45
CA ALA A 79 -6.05 -9.75 0.36
C ALA A 79 -5.08 -9.49 -0.80
N PHE A 80 -4.93 -8.22 -1.20
CA PHE A 80 -3.99 -7.81 -2.24
C PHE A 80 -2.54 -8.15 -1.86
N SER A 81 -2.13 -7.87 -0.63
CA SER A 81 -0.78 -8.13 -0.14
C SER A 81 -0.43 -9.64 -0.12
N LYS A 82 -1.45 -10.51 -0.06
CA LYS A 82 -1.34 -11.98 -0.03
C LYS A 82 -1.47 -12.60 -1.42
N SER A 83 -1.99 -11.88 -2.41
CA SER A 83 -2.21 -12.37 -3.78
C SER A 83 -0.93 -12.91 -4.46
N LYS A 84 0.23 -12.31 -4.15
CA LYS A 84 1.58 -12.77 -4.52
C LYS A 84 2.64 -12.03 -3.72
N ARG A 85 3.91 -12.41 -3.88
CA ARG A 85 5.04 -11.66 -3.31
C ARG A 85 5.05 -10.24 -3.85
N SER A 86 5.04 -9.26 -2.94
CA SER A 86 5.07 -7.84 -3.29
C SER A 86 6.37 -7.46 -4.02
N PRO A 87 6.31 -6.89 -5.24
CA PRO A 87 7.48 -6.38 -5.96
C PRO A 87 8.05 -5.10 -5.34
N ILE A 88 7.32 -4.47 -4.41
CA ILE A 88 7.76 -3.29 -3.65
C ILE A 88 8.21 -3.67 -2.22
N GLY A 89 8.16 -4.95 -1.85
CA GLY A 89 8.32 -5.38 -0.46
C GLY A 89 7.13 -4.98 0.43
N TYR A 90 7.30 -5.09 1.74
CA TYR A 90 6.25 -4.75 2.73
C TYR A 90 6.57 -3.49 3.53
N GLU A 91 7.83 -3.04 3.54
CA GLU A 91 8.25 -1.79 4.19
C GLU A 91 7.49 -0.55 3.66
N PRO A 92 7.20 -0.42 2.33
CA PRO A 92 6.36 0.68 1.85
C PRO A 92 4.90 0.62 2.35
N PHE A 93 4.36 -0.57 2.61
CA PHE A 93 3.01 -0.70 3.20
C PHE A 93 3.00 -0.13 4.62
N VAL A 94 3.99 -0.54 5.43
CA VAL A 94 4.14 -0.06 6.82
C VAL A 94 4.25 1.45 6.86
N ARG A 95 5.24 2.03 6.15
CA ARG A 95 5.47 3.48 6.19
C ARG A 95 4.28 4.28 5.68
N HIS A 96 3.64 3.83 4.61
CA HIS A 96 2.48 4.53 4.08
C HIS A 96 1.31 4.53 5.07
N LEU A 97 1.03 3.38 5.70
CA LEU A 97 -0.05 3.27 6.68
C LEU A 97 0.25 4.09 7.95
N VAL A 98 1.50 4.11 8.43
CA VAL A 98 1.93 4.97 9.54
C VAL A 98 1.79 6.45 9.18
N GLU A 99 2.24 6.86 7.98
CA GLU A 99 2.10 8.23 7.47
C GLU A 99 0.63 8.66 7.43
N LYS A 100 -0.27 7.76 7.00
CA LYS A 100 -1.72 7.96 6.98
C LYS A 100 -2.42 7.76 8.33
N LYS A 101 -1.66 7.58 9.42
CA LYS A 101 -2.18 7.38 10.79
C LYS A 101 -3.06 6.13 10.95
N HIS A 102 -2.82 5.12 10.12
CA HIS A 102 -3.43 3.79 10.17
C HIS A 102 -2.46 2.77 10.78
N VAL A 103 -1.89 3.11 11.93
CA VAL A 103 -0.82 2.36 12.59
C VAL A 103 -1.22 0.91 12.88
N LYS A 104 -2.44 0.66 13.36
CA LYS A 104 -2.94 -0.70 13.64
C LYS A 104 -2.93 -1.61 12.41
N GLU A 105 -3.23 -1.04 11.25
CA GLU A 105 -3.26 -1.76 9.98
C GLU A 105 -1.84 -2.00 9.44
N ALA A 106 -0.84 -1.22 9.89
CA ALA A 106 0.56 -1.38 9.48
C ALA A 106 1.23 -2.61 10.11
N ILE A 107 0.87 -2.94 11.35
CA ILE A 107 1.51 -3.98 12.19
C ILE A 107 1.62 -5.35 11.49
N PRO A 108 0.57 -5.89 10.82
CA PRO A 108 0.66 -7.18 10.15
C PRO A 108 1.69 -7.22 9.02
N TYR A 109 2.00 -6.08 8.40
CA TYR A 109 3.00 -5.98 7.34
C TYR A 109 4.44 -5.94 7.88
N VAL A 110 4.65 -5.47 9.12
CA VAL A 110 5.96 -5.46 9.77
C VAL A 110 6.53 -6.88 9.86
N ALA A 111 5.71 -7.86 10.28
CA ALA A 111 6.09 -9.26 10.38
C ALA A 111 6.54 -9.88 9.03
N ARG A 112 6.23 -9.23 7.91
CA ARG A 112 6.60 -9.67 6.55
C ARG A 112 7.81 -8.93 5.98
N CYS A 113 8.33 -7.95 6.72
CA CYS A 113 9.56 -7.24 6.38
C CYS A 113 10.80 -8.06 6.76
N ASP A 114 11.97 -7.61 6.31
CA ASP A 114 13.25 -8.24 6.64
C ASP A 114 13.48 -8.22 8.16
N PRO A 115 13.84 -9.36 8.80
CA PRO A 115 13.96 -9.45 10.26
C PRO A 115 14.82 -8.36 10.91
N PRO A 116 15.97 -7.93 10.33
CA PRO A 116 16.78 -6.86 10.92
C PRO A 116 16.08 -5.51 11.06
N LYS A 117 15.05 -5.25 10.23
CA LYS A 117 14.33 -3.96 10.21
C LYS A 117 13.07 -3.97 11.08
N ARG A 118 12.58 -5.13 11.49
CA ARG A 118 11.25 -5.27 12.14
C ARG A 118 11.16 -4.53 13.46
N ALA A 119 12.21 -4.55 14.28
CA ALA A 119 12.21 -3.84 15.55
C ALA A 119 12.01 -2.34 15.34
N ASP A 120 12.72 -1.74 14.39
CA ASP A 120 12.58 -0.31 14.06
C ASP A 120 11.21 0.01 13.45
N LEU A 121 10.69 -0.88 12.60
CA LEU A 121 9.37 -0.71 12.02
C LEU A 121 8.23 -0.87 13.05
N TYR A 122 8.40 -1.69 14.09
CA TYR A 122 7.45 -1.74 15.21
C TYR A 122 7.52 -0.47 16.06
N VAL A 123 8.70 0.12 16.22
CA VAL A 123 8.86 1.44 16.87
C VAL A 123 8.17 2.53 16.04
N GLU A 124 8.32 2.55 14.72
CA GLU A 124 7.57 3.46 13.82
C GLU A 124 6.04 3.27 13.93
N CYS A 125 5.59 2.10 14.40
CA CYS A 125 4.19 1.80 14.68
C CYS A 125 3.78 2.06 16.14
N ASP A 126 4.60 2.71 16.96
CA ASP A 126 4.38 2.89 18.41
C ASP A 126 4.16 1.56 19.19
N GLU A 127 4.55 0.42 18.60
CA GLU A 127 4.36 -0.92 19.14
C GLU A 127 5.62 -1.40 19.87
N TRP A 128 5.98 -0.67 20.93
CA TRP A 128 7.17 -0.91 21.76
C TRP A 128 7.27 -2.34 22.31
N ARG A 129 6.13 -2.95 22.65
CA ARG A 129 6.08 -4.34 23.14
C ARG A 129 6.50 -5.34 22.06
N LEU A 130 6.06 -5.13 20.82
CA LEU A 130 6.42 -5.99 19.69
C LEU A 130 7.87 -5.74 19.26
N ALA A 131 8.33 -4.48 19.28
CA ALA A 131 9.73 -4.14 19.04
C ALA A 131 10.67 -4.85 20.03
N GLY A 132 10.36 -4.79 21.33
CA GLY A 132 11.13 -5.48 22.36
C GLY A 132 11.09 -7.00 22.21
N LYS A 133 9.96 -7.58 21.81
CA LYS A 133 9.84 -9.02 21.52
C LYS A 133 10.76 -9.42 20.36
N GLU A 134 10.73 -8.68 19.25
CA GLU A 134 11.59 -8.93 18.08
C GLU A 134 13.08 -8.85 18.45
N CYS A 135 13.48 -7.88 19.27
CA CYS A 135 14.87 -7.77 19.74
C CYS A 135 15.30 -8.99 20.57
N LYS A 136 14.42 -9.48 21.46
CA LYS A 136 14.68 -10.68 22.28
C LYS A 136 14.82 -11.92 21.41
N GLU A 137 13.92 -12.13 20.47
CA GLU A 137 13.94 -13.28 19.56
C GLU A 137 15.21 -13.30 18.68
N ARG A 138 15.73 -12.13 18.31
CA ARG A 138 16.98 -12.00 17.54
C ARG A 138 18.25 -11.98 18.39
N GLY A 139 18.14 -11.94 19.72
CA GLY A 139 19.29 -11.78 20.62
C GLY A 139 19.99 -10.42 20.50
N ASP A 140 19.30 -9.40 19.97
CA ASP A 140 19.85 -8.06 19.76
C ASP A 140 19.75 -7.24 21.05
N LYS A 141 20.70 -7.49 21.97
CA LYS A 141 20.73 -6.85 23.29
C LYS A 141 20.89 -5.33 23.22
N ALA A 142 21.67 -4.84 22.25
CA ALA A 142 21.90 -3.41 22.06
C ALA A 142 20.62 -2.70 21.63
N LYS A 143 19.90 -3.24 20.62
CA LYS A 143 18.61 -2.68 20.20
C LYS A 143 17.56 -2.81 21.30
N LEU A 144 17.53 -3.92 22.05
CA LEU A 144 16.60 -4.07 23.17
C LEU A 144 16.78 -2.97 24.23
N GLN A 145 18.03 -2.67 24.60
CA GLN A 145 18.33 -1.60 25.55
C GLN A 145 17.89 -0.23 25.02
N TYR A 146 18.16 0.05 23.74
CA TYR A 146 17.72 1.28 23.07
C TYR A 146 16.19 1.42 23.11
N VAL A 147 15.46 0.41 22.63
CA VAL A 147 13.98 0.40 22.60
C VAL A 147 13.40 0.59 24.01
N SER A 148 13.99 -0.05 25.02
CA SER A 148 13.53 0.08 26.42
C SER A 148 13.74 1.49 26.97
N THR A 149 14.86 2.13 26.62
CA THR A 149 15.20 3.48 27.11
C THR A 149 14.31 4.53 26.47
N VAL A 150 14.11 4.45 25.14
CA VAL A 150 13.27 5.41 24.40
C VAL A 150 11.80 5.28 24.79
N SER A 151 11.30 4.04 24.96
CA SER A 151 9.92 3.80 25.40
C SER A 151 9.60 4.46 26.74
N ILE A 152 10.56 4.53 27.67
CA ILE A 152 10.37 5.20 28.97
C ILE A 152 10.33 6.72 28.79
N ALA A 153 11.17 7.27 27.90
CA ALA A 153 11.24 8.71 27.66
C ALA A 153 9.98 9.28 27.00
N GLU A 154 9.26 8.50 26.19
CA GLU A 154 8.00 8.94 25.57
C GLU A 154 6.77 8.86 26.48
N LEU A 155 6.90 8.22 27.66
CA LEU A 155 5.82 8.09 28.66
C LEU A 155 5.85 9.19 29.74
N VAL A 156 6.83 10.09 29.71
CA VAL A 156 7.05 11.20 30.66
C VAL A 156 6.83 12.52 29.95
#